data_AF-A0A7S0AWV0-F1
#
_entry.id   AF-A0A7S0AWV0-F1
#
_cell.length_a   1.000
_cell.length_b   1.000
_cell.length_c   1.000
_cell.angle_alpha   90.00
_cell.angle_beta   90.00
_cell.angle_gamma   90.00
#
_symmetry.space_group_name_H-M   'P 1'
#
loop_
_entity.id
_entity.type
_entity.pdbx_description
1 polymer ?
#
loop_
_entity_poly.entity_id
_entity_poly.type
_entity_poly.pdbx_seq_one_letter_code
_entity_poly.pdbx_strand_id
1 'polypeptide(L)'
;GDRADAQRRRQAREAEVEAGDAEAEDVFVEVEAEAEVPKQEGAAMAWEGKGKKGGSKGNGVKGDREGKGGKRGKGHGGKKGKKSREEPVTREMVANKIQQLTDWGIELDIAAVTALFKVTEQIAMAVLSEAGDRGLVQNASKFVLQAVAREEQRAKGKLDTVTPGGLPNPELFKMRFAKALKEEDARKGGKKGKGKGKGKGK
;
A
#
# COMPACT_ATOMS: atom_id res chain seq x y z
N GLY A 1 -23.40 -52.04 26.09
CA GLY A 1 -22.97 -51.81 24.70
C GLY A 1 -22.08 -50.59 24.60
N ASP A 2 -22.52 -49.43 25.10
CA ASP A 2 -21.97 -48.14 24.69
C ASP A 2 -20.56 -47.78 25.19
N ARG A 3 -20.10 -48.38 26.29
CA ARG A 3 -18.77 -48.08 26.85
C ARG A 3 -17.63 -48.68 26.04
N ALA A 4 -17.86 -49.84 25.41
CA ALA A 4 -16.85 -50.52 24.59
C ALA A 4 -16.68 -49.84 23.22
N ASP A 5 -17.76 -49.29 22.67
CA ASP A 5 -17.75 -48.56 21.39
C ASP A 5 -17.01 -47.22 21.52
N ALA A 6 -17.18 -46.53 22.65
CA ALA A 6 -16.48 -45.28 22.95
C ALA A 6 -14.96 -45.46 23.09
N GLN A 7 -14.49 -46.61 23.60
CA GLN A 7 -13.07 -46.90 23.71
C GLN A 7 -12.43 -47.22 22.34
N ARG A 8 -13.13 -47.93 21.45
CA ARG A 8 -12.63 -48.21 20.10
C ARG A 8 -12.48 -46.94 19.25
N ARG A 9 -13.41 -45.99 19.37
CA ARG A 9 -13.33 -44.70 18.66
C ARG A 9 -12.20 -43.80 19.15
N ARG A 10 -11.78 -43.91 20.42
CA ARG A 10 -10.61 -43.18 20.93
C ARG A 10 -9.31 -43.79 20.41
N GLN A 11 -9.17 -45.11 20.45
CA GLN A 11 -7.96 -45.77 19.96
C GLN A 11 -7.77 -45.59 18.44
N ALA A 12 -8.84 -45.55 17.65
CA ALA A 12 -8.76 -45.28 16.21
C ALA A 12 -8.28 -43.86 15.88
N ARG A 13 -8.61 -42.86 16.73
CA ARG A 13 -8.15 -41.47 16.52
C ARG A 13 -6.71 -41.23 16.96
N GLU A 14 -6.21 -41.96 17.95
CA GLU A 14 -4.81 -41.86 18.36
C GLU A 14 -3.87 -42.46 17.29
N ALA A 15 -4.29 -43.54 16.61
CA ALA A 15 -3.49 -44.14 15.53
C ALA A 15 -3.37 -43.26 14.26
N GLU A 16 -4.34 -42.38 13.96
CA GLU A 16 -4.24 -41.46 12.82
C GLU A 16 -3.33 -40.25 13.07
N VAL A 17 -3.11 -39.88 14.34
CA VAL A 17 -2.25 -38.74 14.69
C VAL A 17 -0.77 -39.11 14.63
N GLU A 18 -0.42 -40.38 14.79
CA GLU A 18 0.98 -40.85 14.80
C GLU A 18 1.55 -41.13 13.39
N ALA A 19 0.72 -41.17 12.35
CA ALA A 19 1.15 -41.46 10.97
C ALA A 19 1.41 -40.21 10.11
N GLY A 20 1.33 -39.00 10.67
CA GLY A 20 1.39 -37.73 9.92
C GLY A 20 2.70 -36.95 9.97
N ASP A 21 3.74 -37.43 10.67
CA ASP A 21 4.95 -36.65 10.97
C ASP A 21 6.24 -37.33 10.47
N ALA A 22 6.19 -37.89 9.26
CA ALA A 22 7.35 -38.44 8.58
C ALA A 22 7.28 -38.04 7.10
N GLU A 23 7.78 -36.84 6.78
CA GLU A 23 8.52 -36.48 5.56
C GLU A 23 8.62 -34.96 5.42
N ALA A 24 9.47 -34.36 6.25
CA ALA A 24 10.19 -33.16 5.87
C ALA A 24 11.66 -33.54 5.84
N GLU A 25 12.12 -34.09 4.72
CA GLU A 25 13.56 -34.16 4.46
C GLU A 25 14.09 -32.73 4.35
N ASP A 26 14.79 -32.32 5.39
CA ASP A 26 15.69 -31.17 5.39
C ASP A 26 16.79 -31.42 4.35
N VAL A 27 16.53 -30.99 3.11
CA VAL A 27 17.58 -30.81 2.10
C VAL A 27 18.39 -29.58 2.49
N PHE A 28 19.33 -29.80 3.40
CA PHE A 28 20.36 -28.84 3.79
C PHE A 28 21.35 -28.73 2.62
N VAL A 29 21.12 -27.78 1.72
CA VAL A 29 22.13 -27.39 0.73
C VAL A 29 23.11 -26.46 1.42
N GLU A 30 24.24 -27.01 1.88
CA GLU A 30 25.44 -26.22 2.17
C GLU A 30 25.92 -25.58 0.86
N VAL A 31 25.51 -24.34 0.63
CA VAL A 31 26.14 -23.47 -0.36
C VAL A 31 27.31 -22.78 0.35
N GLU A 32 28.47 -23.42 0.34
CA GLU A 32 29.75 -22.76 0.52
C GLU A 32 29.97 -21.81 -0.67
N ALA A 33 29.47 -20.59 -0.56
CA ALA A 33 29.85 -19.49 -1.43
C ALA A 33 30.79 -18.56 -0.66
N GLU A 34 32.08 -18.85 -0.77
CA GLU A 34 33.14 -17.87 -0.55
C GLU A 34 33.01 -16.78 -1.63
N ALA A 35 32.17 -15.77 -1.36
CA ALA A 35 32.15 -14.55 -2.14
C ALA A 35 33.10 -13.55 -1.47
N GLU A 36 34.29 -13.38 -2.06
CA GLU A 36 35.18 -12.26 -1.82
C GLU A 36 34.37 -10.96 -1.85
N VAL A 37 34.41 -10.23 -0.74
CA VAL A 37 33.86 -8.88 -0.61
C VAL A 37 34.77 -7.93 -1.41
N PRO A 38 34.36 -7.34 -2.54
CA PRO A 38 35.10 -6.24 -3.12
C PRO A 38 34.98 -5.04 -2.18
N LYS A 39 36.11 -4.64 -1.58
CA LYS A 39 36.29 -3.32 -0.98
C LYS A 39 35.97 -2.25 -2.04
N GLN A 40 34.77 -1.68 -2.01
CA GLN A 40 34.53 -0.41 -2.68
C GLN A 40 35.04 0.72 -1.79
N GLU A 41 36.29 1.09 -2.06
CA GLU A 41 36.89 2.34 -1.61
C GLU A 41 36.15 3.53 -2.23
N GLY A 42 36.12 4.62 -1.47
CA GLY A 42 35.19 5.72 -1.64
C GLY A 42 35.24 6.44 -2.99
N ALA A 43 34.07 6.91 -3.40
CA ALA A 43 33.93 8.09 -4.25
C ALA A 43 32.93 9.04 -3.59
N ALA A 44 33.45 9.93 -2.74
CA ALA A 44 32.74 11.11 -2.30
C ALA A 44 32.50 12.01 -3.53
N MET A 45 31.35 11.88 -4.19
CA MET A 45 30.90 12.89 -5.14
C MET A 45 30.21 14.03 -4.40
N ALA A 46 30.99 15.10 -4.21
CA ALA A 46 30.50 16.43 -3.94
C ALA A 46 29.60 16.90 -5.08
N TRP A 47 28.29 17.01 -4.84
CA TRP A 47 27.40 17.81 -5.68
C TRP A 47 27.22 19.20 -5.09
N GLU A 48 28.20 20.03 -5.41
CA GLU A 48 28.12 21.49 -5.33
C GLU A 48 27.29 22.02 -6.52
N GLY A 49 25.96 21.95 -6.40
CA GLY A 49 25.01 22.39 -7.41
C GLY A 49 24.41 23.76 -7.08
N LYS A 50 25.14 24.82 -7.41
CA LYS A 50 24.69 26.22 -7.38
C LYS A 50 23.34 26.44 -8.08
N GLY A 51 22.39 26.99 -7.33
CA GLY A 51 21.58 28.15 -7.74
C GLY A 51 20.46 27.96 -8.77
N LYS A 52 19.22 28.22 -8.32
CA LYS A 52 18.38 29.26 -8.95
C LYS A 52 17.28 29.74 -7.99
N LYS A 53 17.59 30.89 -7.38
CA LYS A 53 16.66 31.76 -6.66
C LYS A 53 15.93 32.60 -7.71
N GLY A 54 14.64 32.36 -7.91
CA GLY A 54 13.73 33.19 -8.69
C GLY A 54 12.32 32.91 -8.18
N GLY A 55 11.72 33.81 -7.40
CA GLY A 55 10.78 34.80 -7.93
C GLY A 55 9.38 34.16 -7.99
N SER A 56 8.32 34.63 -7.37
CA SER A 56 7.92 36.00 -7.07
C SER A 56 6.86 35.93 -5.95
N LYS A 57 7.01 36.78 -4.93
CA LYS A 57 5.92 37.08 -3.99
C LYS A 57 4.87 37.90 -4.74
N GLY A 58 3.85 37.23 -5.25
CA GLY A 58 2.63 37.88 -5.71
C GLY A 58 1.82 38.40 -4.52
N ASN A 59 2.01 39.68 -4.19
CA ASN A 59 1.12 40.44 -3.32
C ASN A 59 -0.14 40.78 -4.13
N GLY A 60 -1.12 39.87 -4.13
CA GLY A 60 -2.42 40.05 -4.77
C GLY A 60 -3.40 40.75 -3.84
N VAL A 61 -3.59 42.04 -4.09
CA VAL A 61 -4.53 42.97 -3.48
C VAL A 61 -5.91 42.35 -3.22
N LYS A 62 -6.38 42.44 -1.97
CA LYS A 62 -7.81 42.38 -1.61
C LYS A 62 -8.53 43.50 -2.33
N GLY A 63 -9.24 43.17 -3.39
CA GLY A 63 -10.24 44.03 -4.00
C GLY A 63 -11.62 43.48 -3.68
N ASP A 64 -12.30 44.10 -2.73
CA ASP A 64 -13.75 44.01 -2.61
C ASP A 64 -14.38 44.53 -3.91
N ARG A 65 -14.95 43.62 -4.71
CA ARG A 65 -15.79 43.99 -5.83
C ARG A 65 -16.95 43.03 -5.94
N GLU A 66 -18.03 43.40 -5.24
CA GLU A 66 -19.38 42.98 -5.57
C GLU A 66 -19.63 43.26 -7.05
N GLY A 67 -19.81 42.18 -7.81
CA GLY A 67 -20.05 42.24 -9.25
C GLY A 67 -20.95 41.09 -9.66
N LYS A 68 -22.27 41.36 -9.63
CA LYS A 68 -23.28 40.56 -10.32
C LYS A 68 -22.92 40.42 -11.80
N GLY A 69 -23.00 39.19 -12.31
CA GLY A 69 -23.39 38.95 -13.70
C GLY A 69 -22.27 38.61 -14.69
N GLY A 70 -22.36 37.40 -15.24
CA GLY A 70 -22.23 37.22 -16.68
C GLY A 70 -20.82 36.93 -17.22
N LYS A 71 -20.44 35.66 -17.25
CA LYS A 71 -20.31 34.88 -18.50
C LYS A 71 -19.71 33.52 -18.15
N ARG A 72 -20.51 32.48 -18.34
CA ARG A 72 -20.09 31.08 -18.32
C ARG A 72 -18.90 30.92 -19.26
N GLY A 73 -17.71 30.70 -18.69
CA GLY A 73 -16.53 30.33 -19.44
C GLY A 73 -16.86 29.11 -20.29
N LYS A 74 -16.74 29.25 -21.61
CA LYS A 74 -16.90 28.20 -22.60
C LYS A 74 -15.76 27.21 -22.34
N GLY A 75 -16.04 26.17 -21.56
CA GLY A 75 -15.09 25.13 -21.22
C GLY A 75 -14.44 24.60 -22.49
N HIS A 76 -13.12 24.71 -22.57
CA HIS A 76 -12.34 24.05 -23.61
C HIS A 76 -12.72 22.57 -23.59
N GLY A 77 -13.34 22.12 -24.67
CA GLY A 77 -13.67 20.72 -24.88
C GLY A 77 -12.40 19.91 -24.67
N GLY A 78 -12.37 19.16 -23.58
CA GLY A 78 -11.30 18.23 -23.29
C GLY A 78 -11.13 17.36 -24.53
N LYS A 79 -9.99 17.51 -25.21
CA LYS A 79 -9.52 16.53 -26.19
C LYS A 79 -9.67 15.19 -25.50
N LYS A 80 -10.63 14.37 -25.94
CA LYS A 80 -10.77 12.98 -25.52
C LYS A 80 -9.40 12.36 -25.77
N GLY A 81 -8.64 12.17 -24.69
CA GLY A 81 -7.32 11.55 -24.76
C GLY A 81 -7.51 10.26 -25.53
N LYS A 82 -6.78 10.12 -26.65
CA LYS A 82 -6.66 8.82 -27.31
C LYS A 82 -6.25 7.85 -26.23
N LYS A 83 -7.09 6.86 -25.92
CA LYS A 83 -6.74 5.76 -25.03
C LYS A 83 -5.49 5.16 -25.64
N SER A 84 -4.34 5.45 -25.05
CA SER A 84 -3.10 4.78 -25.38
C SER A 84 -3.39 3.30 -25.19
N ARG A 85 -3.26 2.54 -26.28
CA ARG A 85 -3.35 1.09 -26.23
C ARG A 85 -2.21 0.66 -25.30
N GLU A 86 -2.55 0.27 -24.08
CA GLU A 86 -1.57 -0.22 -23.12
C GLU A 86 -0.93 -1.45 -23.74
N GLU A 87 0.39 -1.38 -23.94
CA GLU A 87 1.16 -2.51 -24.40
C GLU A 87 1.10 -3.60 -23.32
N PRO A 88 0.92 -4.88 -23.70
CA PRO A 88 0.89 -5.95 -22.74
C PRO A 88 2.24 -6.04 -22.03
N VAL A 89 2.22 -5.99 -20.70
CA VAL A 89 3.41 -6.15 -19.88
C VAL A 89 3.94 -7.57 -20.05
N THR A 90 5.19 -7.71 -20.48
CA THR A 90 5.85 -9.02 -20.64
C THR A 90 6.77 -9.33 -19.47
N ARG A 91 7.15 -10.61 -19.31
CA ARG A 91 8.11 -11.04 -18.27
C ARG A 91 9.49 -10.41 -18.43
N GLU A 92 9.90 -10.15 -19.67
CA GLU A 92 11.16 -9.46 -19.97
C GLU A 92 11.17 -8.03 -19.42
N MET A 93 10.03 -7.33 -19.45
CA MET A 93 9.92 -6.00 -18.86
C MET A 93 10.10 -6.04 -17.33
N VAL A 94 9.59 -7.07 -16.67
CA VAL A 94 9.79 -7.29 -15.23
C VAL A 94 11.26 -7.52 -14.92
N ALA A 95 11.94 -8.38 -15.67
CA ALA A 95 13.37 -8.65 -15.50
C ALA A 95 14.22 -7.38 -15.73
N ASN A 96 13.92 -6.62 -16.79
CA ASN A 96 14.57 -5.34 -17.07
C ASN A 96 14.34 -4.34 -15.93
N LYS A 97 13.14 -4.33 -15.33
CA LYS A 97 12.84 -3.44 -14.21
C LYS A 97 13.59 -3.83 -12.94
N ILE A 98 13.78 -5.12 -12.68
CA ILE A 98 14.62 -5.61 -11.59
C ILE A 98 16.07 -5.14 -11.80
N GLN A 99 16.62 -5.31 -13.01
CA GLN A 99 17.95 -4.83 -13.33
C GLN A 99 18.09 -3.32 -13.12
N GLN A 100 17.11 -2.52 -13.56
CA GLN A 100 17.10 -1.07 -13.33
C GLN A 100 17.13 -0.70 -11.84
N LEU A 101 16.44 -1.46 -10.99
CA LEU A 101 16.47 -1.22 -9.54
C LEU A 101 17.84 -1.59 -8.95
N THR A 102 18.45 -2.68 -9.41
CA THR A 102 19.82 -3.05 -9.04
C THR A 102 20.81 -1.96 -9.45
N ASP A 103 20.66 -1.38 -10.65
CA ASP A 103 21.48 -0.26 -11.13
C ASP A 103 21.31 1.01 -10.28
N TRP A 104 20.16 1.16 -9.60
CA TRP A 104 19.90 2.23 -8.61
C TRP A 104 20.40 1.89 -7.20
N GLY A 105 21.06 0.74 -7.01
CA GLY A 105 21.56 0.28 -5.72
C GLY A 105 20.49 -0.36 -4.84
N ILE A 106 19.36 -0.77 -5.41
CA ILE A 106 18.29 -1.48 -4.70
C ILE A 106 18.41 -2.97 -4.99
N GLU A 107 19.05 -3.69 -4.08
CA GLU A 107 19.20 -5.14 -4.18
C GLU A 107 17.94 -5.85 -3.65
N LEU A 108 17.53 -6.92 -4.35
CA LEU A 108 16.37 -7.73 -4.01
C LEU A 108 16.80 -9.17 -3.74
N ASP A 109 16.32 -9.74 -2.63
CA ASP A 109 16.61 -11.12 -2.27
C ASP A 109 15.99 -12.09 -3.29
N ILE A 110 16.62 -13.25 -3.46
CA ILE A 110 16.13 -14.34 -4.34
C ILE A 110 14.68 -14.73 -3.98
N ALA A 111 14.32 -14.72 -2.69
CA ALA A 111 12.97 -15.00 -2.22
C ALA A 111 11.95 -13.96 -2.73
N ALA A 112 12.31 -12.68 -2.77
CA ALA A 112 11.46 -11.61 -3.28
C ALA A 112 11.30 -11.70 -4.80
N VAL A 113 12.39 -11.98 -5.52
CA VAL A 113 12.36 -12.20 -6.98
C VAL A 113 11.48 -13.40 -7.34
N THR A 114 11.63 -14.51 -6.62
CA THR A 114 10.81 -15.71 -6.82
C THR A 114 9.32 -15.45 -6.55
N ALA A 115 9.01 -14.63 -5.53
CA ALA A 115 7.63 -14.23 -5.24
C ALA A 115 7.04 -13.36 -6.36
N LEU A 116 7.82 -12.46 -6.98
CA LEU A 116 7.37 -11.64 -8.11
C LEU A 116 7.00 -12.48 -9.33
N PHE A 117 7.72 -13.58 -9.60
CA PHE A 117 7.40 -14.47 -10.72
C PHE A 117 6.16 -15.37 -10.48
N LYS A 118 5.66 -15.45 -9.25
CA LYS A 118 4.42 -16.19 -8.91
C LYS A 118 3.16 -15.36 -9.16
N VAL A 119 3.27 -14.04 -9.21
CA VAL A 119 2.15 -13.12 -9.48
C VAL A 119 2.09 -12.74 -10.96
N THR A 120 0.99 -12.08 -11.35
CA THR A 120 0.85 -11.58 -12.73
C THR A 120 1.87 -10.47 -13.02
N GLU A 121 2.30 -10.38 -14.28
CA GLU A 121 3.35 -9.45 -14.71
C GLU A 121 2.98 -7.99 -14.44
N GLN A 122 1.69 -7.66 -14.55
CA GLN A 122 1.17 -6.32 -14.23
C GLN A 122 1.32 -5.98 -12.75
N ILE A 123 1.01 -6.92 -11.86
CA ILE A 123 1.16 -6.74 -10.40
C ILE A 123 2.64 -6.62 -10.06
N ALA A 124 3.49 -7.48 -10.62
CA ALA A 124 4.93 -7.42 -10.42
C ALA A 124 5.49 -6.05 -10.82
N MET A 125 5.12 -5.53 -11.99
CA MET A 125 5.54 -4.19 -12.43
C MET A 125 5.05 -3.07 -11.51
N ALA A 126 3.81 -3.15 -11.03
CA ALA A 126 3.27 -2.16 -10.11
C ALA A 126 4.04 -2.15 -8.77
N VAL A 127 4.32 -3.33 -8.21
CA VAL A 127 5.09 -3.48 -6.97
C VAL A 127 6.53 -2.99 -7.14
N LEU A 128 7.19 -3.33 -8.25
CA LEU A 128 8.55 -2.86 -8.54
C LEU A 128 8.62 -1.34 -8.74
N SER A 129 7.60 -0.75 -9.36
CA SER A 129 7.51 0.70 -9.51
C SER A 129 7.33 1.39 -8.15
N GLU A 130 6.46 0.85 -7.29
CA GLU A 130 6.29 1.36 -5.93
C GLU A 130 7.56 1.19 -5.07
N ALA A 131 8.31 0.10 -5.26
CA ALA A 131 9.59 -0.11 -4.60
C ALA A 131 10.63 0.92 -5.04
N GLY A 132 10.69 1.24 -6.34
CA GLY A 132 11.57 2.28 -6.88
C GLY A 132 11.23 3.69 -6.35
N ASP A 133 9.95 4.05 -6.30
CA ASP A 133 9.49 5.33 -5.74
C ASP A 133 9.84 5.47 -4.25
N ARG A 134 9.93 4.33 -3.55
CA ARG A 134 10.30 4.24 -2.14
C ARG A 134 11.79 3.98 -1.93
N GLY A 135 12.66 4.19 -2.92
CA GLY A 135 14.07 3.76 -2.98
C GLY A 135 15.01 4.09 -1.79
N LEU A 136 14.52 4.73 -0.73
CA LEU A 136 15.18 4.92 0.57
C LEU A 136 14.75 3.91 1.65
N VAL A 137 13.88 2.93 1.34
CA VAL A 137 13.50 1.90 2.31
C VAL A 137 14.68 0.95 2.53
N GLN A 138 15.17 0.89 3.77
CA GLN A 138 16.33 0.08 4.20
C GLN A 138 16.24 -1.42 3.86
N ASN A 139 15.05 -1.93 3.50
CA ASN A 139 14.82 -3.34 3.18
C ASN A 139 13.80 -3.47 2.04
N ALA A 140 14.24 -3.24 0.80
CA ALA A 140 13.39 -3.37 -0.38
C ALA A 140 12.78 -4.78 -0.52
N SER A 141 13.57 -5.84 -0.25
CA SER A 141 13.12 -7.24 -0.28
C SER A 141 11.89 -7.48 0.61
N LYS A 142 11.92 -6.99 1.86
CA LYS A 142 10.79 -7.13 2.80
C LYS A 142 9.56 -6.37 2.31
N PHE A 143 9.75 -5.19 1.74
CA PHE A 143 8.66 -4.41 1.18
C PHE A 143 7.99 -5.15 0.01
N VAL A 144 8.77 -5.69 -0.92
CA VAL A 144 8.26 -6.46 -2.07
C VAL A 144 7.49 -7.68 -1.59
N LEU A 145 8.03 -8.47 -0.65
CA LEU A 145 7.32 -9.63 -0.09
C LEU A 145 5.99 -9.25 0.56
N GLN A 146 5.96 -8.16 1.33
CA GLN A 146 4.72 -7.66 1.94
C GLN A 146 3.73 -7.09 0.92
N ALA A 147 4.20 -6.46 -0.16
CA ALA A 147 3.36 -5.96 -1.23
C ALA A 147 2.73 -7.11 -2.02
N VAL A 148 3.52 -8.11 -2.41
CA VAL A 148 3.05 -9.33 -3.07
C VAL A 148 2.04 -10.08 -2.20
N ALA A 149 2.33 -10.28 -0.92
CA ALA A 149 1.40 -10.94 0.00
C ALA A 149 0.06 -10.19 0.14
N ARG A 150 0.08 -8.86 0.12
CA ARG A 150 -1.14 -8.03 0.13
C ARG A 150 -1.94 -8.19 -1.15
N GLU A 151 -1.28 -8.20 -2.30
CA GLU A 151 -1.94 -8.41 -3.61
C GLU A 151 -2.52 -9.82 -3.74
N GLU A 152 -1.84 -10.85 -3.23
CA GLU A 152 -2.41 -12.20 -3.17
C GLU A 152 -3.67 -12.25 -2.28
N GLN A 153 -3.65 -11.56 -1.13
CA GLN A 153 -4.82 -11.50 -0.26
C GLN A 153 -5.99 -10.75 -0.90
N ARG A 154 -5.69 -9.71 -1.71
CA ARG A 154 -6.69 -9.02 -2.53
C ARG A 154 -7.27 -9.94 -3.60
N ALA A 155 -6.42 -10.66 -4.33
CA ALA A 155 -6.85 -11.62 -5.35
C ALA A 155 -7.71 -12.75 -4.74
N LYS A 156 -7.39 -13.19 -3.52
CA LYS A 156 -8.16 -14.19 -2.76
C LYS A 156 -9.45 -13.62 -2.14
N GLY A 157 -9.78 -12.34 -2.34
CA GLY A 157 -10.97 -11.69 -1.80
C GLY A 157 -10.98 -11.56 -0.27
N LYS A 158 -9.84 -11.80 0.41
CA LYS A 158 -9.72 -11.70 1.88
C LYS A 158 -9.43 -10.28 2.35
N LEU A 159 -8.96 -9.42 1.44
CA LEU A 159 -8.63 -8.03 1.75
C LEU A 159 -9.60 -7.09 1.04
N ASP A 160 -10.66 -6.67 1.74
CA ASP A 160 -11.66 -5.67 1.33
C ASP A 160 -11.06 -4.25 1.24
N THR A 161 -10.00 -4.06 0.46
CA THR A 161 -9.39 -2.75 0.27
C THR A 161 -9.56 -2.27 -1.16
N VAL A 162 -10.56 -1.40 -1.29
CA VAL A 162 -10.63 -0.26 -2.22
C VAL A 162 -10.21 -0.60 -3.64
N THR A 163 -11.20 -0.99 -4.45
CA THR A 163 -11.12 -0.83 -5.90
C THR A 163 -10.64 0.61 -6.19
N PRO A 164 -9.61 0.84 -7.02
CA PRO A 164 -9.23 2.21 -7.39
C PRO A 164 -10.42 2.85 -8.13
N GLY A 165 -11.14 3.75 -7.44
CA GLY A 165 -12.40 4.37 -7.90
C GLY A 165 -13.68 3.82 -7.25
N GLY A 166 -13.59 2.77 -6.43
CA GLY A 166 -14.71 2.25 -5.64
C GLY A 166 -14.90 3.06 -4.36
N LEU A 167 -16.15 3.44 -4.06
CA LEU A 167 -16.49 4.04 -2.77
C LEU A 167 -16.03 3.11 -1.63
N PRO A 168 -15.60 3.66 -0.48
CA PRO A 168 -15.25 2.84 0.68
C PRO A 168 -16.40 1.90 1.02
N ASN A 169 -16.09 0.67 1.45
CA ASN A 169 -17.08 -0.32 1.86
C ASN A 169 -18.15 0.36 2.73
N PRO A 170 -19.45 0.28 2.38
CA PRO A 170 -20.51 0.99 3.07
C PRO A 170 -20.56 0.69 4.57
N GLU A 171 -20.16 -0.51 5.00
CA GLU A 171 -20.06 -0.86 6.42
C GLU A 171 -18.94 -0.10 7.14
N LEU A 172 -17.77 0.04 6.52
CA LEU A 172 -16.69 0.87 7.07
C LEU A 172 -17.08 2.35 7.13
N PHE A 173 -17.82 2.83 6.14
CA PHE A 173 -18.35 4.20 6.16
C PHE A 173 -19.33 4.39 7.32
N LYS A 174 -20.31 3.49 7.51
CA LYS A 174 -21.25 3.54 8.64
C LYS A 174 -20.53 3.54 9.99
N MET A 175 -19.54 2.64 10.17
CA MET A 175 -18.76 2.58 11.41
C MET A 175 -17.97 3.87 11.67
N ARG A 176 -17.30 4.41 10.64
CA ARG A 176 -16.54 5.68 10.76
C ARG A 176 -17.45 6.88 11.00
N PHE A 177 -18.58 6.94 10.31
CA PHE A 177 -19.57 8.00 10.46
C PHE A 177 -20.23 7.97 11.86
N ALA A 178 -20.60 6.79 12.35
CA ALA A 178 -21.12 6.63 13.71
C ALA A 178 -20.09 7.05 14.78
N LYS A 179 -18.80 6.76 14.56
CA LYS A 179 -17.72 7.20 15.45
C LYS A 179 -17.56 8.73 15.43
N ALA A 180 -17.59 9.34 14.24
CA ALA A 180 -17.51 10.79 14.08
C ALA A 180 -18.67 11.52 14.77
N LEU A 181 -19.91 11.01 14.65
CA LEU A 181 -21.07 11.57 15.35
C LEU A 181 -20.93 11.53 16.87
N LYS A 182 -20.48 10.39 17.43
CA LYS A 182 -20.24 10.27 18.86
C LYS A 182 -19.16 11.24 19.37
N GLU A 183 -18.11 11.45 18.58
CA GLU A 183 -17.05 12.38 18.92
C GLU A 183 -17.50 13.85 18.81
N GLU A 184 -18.33 14.18 17.83
CA GLU A 184 -18.92 15.50 17.67
C GLU A 184 -19.91 15.83 18.80
N ASP A 185 -20.78 14.89 19.19
CA ASP A 185 -21.69 15.05 20.33
C ASP A 185 -20.93 15.21 21.65
N ALA A 186 -19.84 14.46 21.86
CA ALA A 186 -18.97 14.64 23.02
C ALA A 186 -18.29 16.03 23.04
N ARG A 187 -17.88 16.55 21.87
CA ARG A 187 -17.29 17.89 21.75
C ARG A 187 -18.33 19.02 21.92
N LYS A 188 -19.56 18.83 21.42
CA LYS A 188 -20.65 19.83 21.51
C LYS A 188 -21.39 19.79 22.85
N GLY A 189 -21.36 18.66 23.57
CA GLY A 189 -21.97 18.49 24.89
C GLY A 189 -21.38 19.36 26.01
N GLY A 190 -20.20 19.96 25.81
CA GLY A 190 -19.51 20.79 26.81
C GLY A 190 -19.94 22.28 26.86
N LYS A 191 -20.75 22.78 25.91
CA LYS A 191 -21.20 24.19 25.89
C LYS A 191 -22.72 24.29 25.72
N LYS A 192 -23.46 23.69 26.66
CA LYS A 192 -24.87 24.02 26.88
C LYS A 192 -24.95 25.47 27.38
N GLY A 193 -25.72 26.29 26.69
CA GLY A 193 -25.71 27.74 26.81
C GLY A 193 -25.79 28.29 28.24
N LYS A 194 -24.91 29.25 28.52
CA LYS A 194 -25.02 30.14 29.67
C LYS A 194 -26.35 30.89 29.53
N GLY A 195 -27.34 30.55 30.36
CA GLY A 195 -28.66 31.18 30.35
C GLY A 195 -28.54 32.70 30.38
N LYS A 196 -29.09 33.36 29.36
CA LYS A 196 -29.27 34.81 29.34
C LYS A 196 -30.53 35.10 30.18
N GLY A 197 -30.32 35.68 31.35
CA GLY A 197 -31.31 35.80 32.40
C GLY A 197 -32.56 36.64 32.05
N LYS A 198 -33.70 36.16 32.55
CA LYS A 198 -34.63 36.87 33.43
C LYS A 198 -34.89 38.36 33.11
N GLY A 199 -35.75 38.62 32.14
CA GLY A 199 -36.53 39.87 32.08
C GLY A 199 -37.85 39.70 32.81
N LYS A 200 -37.94 40.22 34.04
CA LYS A 200 -39.24 40.49 34.71
C LYS A 200 -39.80 41.77 34.08
N GLY A 201 -40.83 41.65 33.25
CA GLY A 201 -41.68 42.77 32.87
C GLY A 201 -42.82 42.89 33.89
N LYS A 202 -42.82 44.01 34.63
CA LYS A 202 -43.98 44.55 35.35
C LYS A 202 -44.86 45.30 34.37
#